data_AF-A0A1V4EK51-F1
#
_entry.id   AF-A0A1V4EK51-F1
#
_cell.length_a   1.000
_cell.length_b   1.000
_cell.length_c   1.000
_cell.angle_alpha   90.00
_cell.angle_beta   90.00
_cell.angle_gamma   90.00
#
_symmetry.space_group_name_H-M   'P 1'
#
loop_
_entity.id
_entity.type
_entity.pdbx_description
1 polymer ?
#
loop_
_entity_poly.entity_id
_entity_poly.type
_entity_poly.pdbx_seq_one_letter_code
_entity_poly.pdbx_strand_id
1 'polypeptide(L)'
;MSSGAYGAIGVKRELDRPPTESELHAVSVQEIELRWRTRSAGEIFPATVDYGSGRTKELAVRVGIAPQASCTKALDAVIAKVAVADGCRAVLRATYLDKTQTLVTTVGVAVFPDETSVWKVSRVVWGNSASRGVRAVAFPGTLSARFRDAARQRFFMTNYANYLIFVSGGYADGRPKAKLDRPQLFMFGDQIAAQVGGRLQTYVDPCTVKGVVTC
;
A
#
# COMPACT_ATOMS: atom_id res chain seq x y z
N MET A 1 51.03 15.31 24.28
CA MET A 1 50.30 14.59 23.21
C MET A 1 49.72 13.31 23.81
N SER A 2 48.52 13.35 24.39
CA SER A 2 47.81 12.14 24.88
C SER A 2 46.31 12.36 24.74
N SER A 3 45.82 12.28 23.51
CA SER A 3 44.39 12.38 23.18
C SER A 3 44.12 11.33 22.10
N GLY A 4 43.72 10.12 22.48
CA GLY A 4 43.46 9.06 21.50
C GLY A 4 42.89 7.75 22.06
N ALA A 5 43.16 7.39 23.32
CA ALA A 5 42.71 6.09 23.85
C ALA A 5 41.25 6.06 24.32
N TYR A 6 40.70 7.18 24.81
CA TYR A 6 39.34 7.23 25.35
C TYR A 6 38.24 7.18 24.28
N GLY A 7 38.56 7.57 23.04
CA GLY A 7 37.60 7.55 21.93
C GLY A 7 37.32 6.13 21.43
N ALA A 8 38.36 5.32 21.22
CA ALA A 8 38.20 3.98 20.63
C ALA A 8 37.54 2.96 21.58
N ILE A 9 37.83 3.03 22.88
CA ILE A 9 37.23 2.14 23.89
C ILE A 9 35.75 2.49 24.12
N GLY A 10 35.43 3.79 24.16
CA GLY A 10 34.05 4.26 24.25
C GLY A 10 33.20 3.86 23.05
N VAL A 11 33.74 4.00 21.84
CA VAL A 11 33.08 3.57 20.59
C VAL A 11 32.86 2.06 20.57
N LYS A 12 33.86 1.24 20.95
CA LYS A 12 33.70 -0.21 21.00
C LYS A 12 32.63 -0.64 22.01
N ARG A 13 32.60 -0.01 23.19
CA ARG A 13 31.58 -0.29 24.21
C ARG A 13 30.16 0.06 23.75
N GLU A 14 30.02 1.13 22.97
CA GLU A 14 28.74 1.54 22.39
C GLU A 14 28.29 0.61 21.26
N LEU A 15 29.22 0.04 20.50
CA LEU A 15 28.94 -0.99 19.47
C LEU A 15 28.56 -2.34 20.08
N ASP A 16 29.15 -2.71 21.23
CA ASP A 16 28.98 -4.02 21.86
C ASP A 16 27.80 -4.06 22.86
N ARG A 17 27.16 -2.93 23.18
CA ARG A 17 26.01 -2.92 24.10
C ARG A 17 24.74 -3.43 23.39
N PRO A 18 23.81 -4.07 24.12
CA PRO A 18 22.51 -4.38 23.55
C PRO A 18 21.76 -3.10 23.17
N PRO A 19 20.98 -3.13 22.07
CA PRO A 19 20.16 -2.01 21.67
C PRO A 19 19.07 -1.73 22.71
N THR A 20 18.74 -0.46 22.90
CA THR A 20 17.61 -0.08 23.75
C THR A 20 16.28 -0.36 23.05
N GLU A 21 15.18 -0.38 23.81
CA GLU A 21 13.83 -0.50 23.23
C GLU A 21 13.51 0.62 22.23
N SER A 22 14.01 1.84 22.46
CA SER A 22 13.79 2.97 21.55
C SER A 22 14.57 2.82 20.25
N GLU A 23 15.77 2.25 20.29
CA GLU A 23 16.56 1.93 19.10
C GLU A 23 15.92 0.80 18.29
N LEU A 24 15.48 -0.27 18.95
CA LEU A 24 14.74 -1.37 18.31
C LEU A 24 13.45 -0.87 17.65
N HIS A 25 12.72 0.01 18.33
CA HIS A 25 11.52 0.63 17.78
C HIS A 25 11.83 1.50 16.56
N ALA A 26 12.86 2.37 16.64
CA ALA A 26 13.26 3.23 15.52
C ALA A 26 13.69 2.43 14.28
N VAL A 27 14.45 1.35 14.48
CA VAL A 27 14.85 0.42 13.39
C VAL A 27 13.62 -0.26 12.79
N SER A 28 12.66 -0.68 13.62
CA SER A 28 11.42 -1.31 13.15
C SER A 28 10.59 -0.37 12.28
N VAL A 29 10.46 0.90 12.69
CA VAL A 29 9.76 1.93 11.90
C VAL A 29 10.49 2.15 10.57
N GLN A 30 11.81 2.31 10.60
CA GLN A 30 12.60 2.52 9.39
C GLN A 30 12.51 1.35 8.40
N GLU A 31 12.50 0.12 8.90
CA GLU A 31 12.32 -1.07 8.07
C GLU A 31 10.96 -1.06 7.37
N ILE A 32 9.86 -0.80 8.12
CA ILE A 32 8.51 -0.69 7.57
C ILE A 32 8.45 0.37 6.46
N GLU A 33 9.07 1.55 6.67
CA GLU A 33 9.09 2.65 5.71
C GLU A 33 9.81 2.30 4.39
N LEU A 34 10.74 1.35 4.43
CA LEU A 34 11.55 0.93 3.30
C LEU A 34 11.00 -0.31 2.56
N ARG A 35 10.00 -1.01 3.11
CA ARG A 35 9.45 -2.26 2.55
C ARG A 35 9.00 -2.18 1.11
N TRP A 36 8.47 -1.04 0.68
CA TRP A 36 8.07 -0.85 -0.71
C TRP A 36 9.26 -0.93 -1.70
N ARG A 37 10.50 -0.75 -1.23
CA ARG A 37 11.74 -0.93 -2.01
C ARG A 37 12.37 -2.30 -1.84
N THR A 38 12.31 -2.85 -0.63
CA THR A 38 13.03 -4.09 -0.30
C THR A 38 12.24 -5.34 -0.64
N ARG A 39 10.91 -5.26 -0.73
CA ARG A 39 10.06 -6.36 -1.17
C ARG A 39 9.84 -6.36 -2.66
N SER A 40 9.76 -7.56 -3.23
CA SER A 40 9.29 -7.72 -4.60
C SER A 40 7.84 -7.27 -4.72
N ALA A 41 7.46 -6.80 -5.91
CA ALA A 41 6.09 -6.36 -6.14
C ALA A 41 5.07 -7.49 -5.92
N GLY A 42 5.45 -8.75 -6.13
CA GLY A 42 4.59 -9.91 -5.88
C GLY A 42 4.38 -10.23 -4.40
N GLU A 43 5.30 -9.84 -3.53
CA GLU A 43 5.13 -9.93 -2.08
C GLU A 43 4.20 -8.83 -1.55
N ILE A 44 4.23 -7.64 -2.15
CA ILE A 44 3.32 -6.54 -1.80
C ILE A 44 1.91 -6.84 -2.30
N PHE A 45 1.80 -7.22 -3.58
CA PHE A 45 0.54 -7.57 -4.24
C PHE A 45 0.52 -9.07 -4.47
N PRO A 46 -0.03 -9.92 -3.59
CA PRO A 46 -0.03 -11.37 -3.77
C PRO A 46 -0.80 -11.81 -5.04
N ALA A 47 -0.45 -12.97 -5.59
CA ALA A 47 -1.08 -13.49 -6.81
C ALA A 47 -2.57 -13.84 -6.63
N THR A 48 -2.96 -14.26 -5.44
CA THR A 48 -4.34 -14.54 -5.05
C THR A 48 -4.64 -13.91 -3.70
N VAL A 49 -5.89 -13.52 -3.49
CA VAL A 49 -6.36 -12.90 -2.25
C VAL A 49 -7.74 -13.45 -1.90
N ASP A 50 -7.87 -13.96 -0.66
CA ASP A 50 -9.18 -14.35 -0.14
C ASP A 50 -10.07 -13.12 0.07
N TYR A 51 -11.34 -13.22 -0.26
CA TYR A 51 -12.36 -12.25 0.15
C TYR A 51 -13.67 -12.95 0.52
N GLY A 52 -14.53 -12.27 1.27
CA GLY A 52 -15.75 -12.85 1.83
C GLY A 52 -15.58 -13.21 3.31
N SER A 53 -16.56 -13.86 3.90
CA SER A 53 -16.58 -14.16 5.35
C SER A 53 -16.99 -15.61 5.63
N GLY A 54 -16.54 -16.14 6.77
CA GLY A 54 -16.89 -17.49 7.20
C GLY A 54 -16.52 -18.57 6.19
N ARG A 55 -17.49 -19.44 5.85
CA ARG A 55 -17.31 -20.58 4.93
C ARG A 55 -17.41 -20.19 3.44
N THR A 56 -17.69 -18.94 3.12
CA THR A 56 -17.90 -18.46 1.74
C THR A 56 -16.73 -17.62 1.23
N LYS A 57 -15.50 -17.92 1.69
CA LYS A 57 -14.31 -17.29 1.14
C LYS A 57 -14.15 -17.63 -0.33
N GLU A 58 -13.93 -16.60 -1.13
CA GLU A 58 -13.67 -16.65 -2.55
C GLU A 58 -12.28 -16.10 -2.84
N LEU A 59 -11.71 -16.46 -3.99
CA LEU A 59 -10.38 -16.03 -4.39
C LEU A 59 -10.45 -14.98 -5.48
N ALA A 60 -9.88 -13.81 -5.20
CA ALA A 60 -9.55 -12.84 -6.22
C ALA A 60 -8.19 -13.17 -6.83
N VAL A 61 -8.04 -12.98 -8.13
CA VAL A 61 -6.80 -13.28 -8.88
C VAL A 61 -6.16 -12.00 -9.39
N ARG A 62 -4.86 -11.85 -9.18
CA ARG A 62 -4.08 -10.72 -9.67
C ARG A 62 -3.89 -10.85 -11.17
N VAL A 63 -4.43 -9.90 -11.93
CA VAL A 63 -4.26 -9.82 -13.38
C VAL A 63 -2.86 -9.33 -13.74
N GLY A 64 -2.36 -8.34 -13.00
CA GLY A 64 -1.05 -7.77 -13.26
C GLY A 64 -0.67 -6.68 -12.27
N ILE A 65 0.60 -6.31 -12.32
CA ILE A 65 1.20 -5.23 -11.53
C ILE A 65 1.71 -4.18 -12.52
N ALA A 66 1.31 -2.93 -12.32
CA ALA A 66 1.77 -1.82 -13.15
C ALA A 66 3.19 -1.41 -12.74
N PRO A 67 4.00 -0.86 -13.66
CA PRO A 67 5.20 -0.14 -13.27
C PRO A 67 4.89 0.95 -12.24
N GLN A 68 5.86 1.20 -11.35
CA GLN A 68 5.81 2.32 -10.41
C GLN A 68 5.49 3.62 -11.18
N ALA A 69 4.61 4.44 -10.60
CA ALA A 69 4.22 5.71 -11.17
C ALA A 69 4.42 6.85 -10.17
N SER A 70 4.57 8.07 -10.68
CA SER A 70 4.47 9.27 -9.85
C SER A 70 3.07 9.40 -9.27
N CYS A 71 2.97 10.10 -8.13
CA CYS A 71 1.69 10.33 -7.45
C CYS A 71 0.69 11.11 -8.34
N THR A 72 1.18 12.06 -9.13
CA THR A 72 0.38 12.82 -10.11
C THR A 72 -0.19 11.96 -11.23
N LYS A 73 0.56 10.96 -11.69
CA LYS A 73 0.12 10.05 -12.76
C LYS A 73 -0.82 8.97 -12.24
N ALA A 74 -0.70 8.58 -10.98
CA ALA A 74 -1.41 7.45 -10.41
C ALA A 74 -2.68 7.81 -9.65
N LEU A 75 -2.79 9.03 -9.12
CA LEU A 75 -3.94 9.49 -8.34
C LEU A 75 -4.76 10.49 -9.17
N ASP A 76 -6.04 10.68 -8.81
CA ASP A 76 -6.81 11.78 -9.37
C ASP A 76 -6.29 13.13 -8.88
N ALA A 77 -6.48 14.18 -9.69
CA ALA A 77 -5.79 15.46 -9.54
C ALA A 77 -5.92 16.09 -8.15
N VAL A 78 -7.11 16.03 -7.55
CA VAL A 78 -7.37 16.61 -6.21
C VAL A 78 -6.55 15.89 -5.14
N ILE A 79 -6.54 14.55 -5.14
CA ILE A 79 -5.76 13.76 -4.19
C ILE A 79 -4.26 13.91 -4.48
N ALA A 80 -3.87 13.85 -5.76
CA ALA A 80 -2.48 14.00 -6.18
C ALA A 80 -1.87 15.31 -5.67
N LYS A 81 -2.61 16.42 -5.76
CA LYS A 81 -2.14 17.73 -5.29
C LYS A 81 -1.73 17.71 -3.81
N VAL A 82 -2.58 17.16 -2.95
CA VAL A 82 -2.32 17.10 -1.51
C VAL A 82 -1.27 16.05 -1.19
N ALA A 83 -1.36 14.87 -1.82
CA ALA A 83 -0.36 13.81 -1.64
C ALA A 83 1.05 14.30 -1.99
N VAL A 84 1.23 15.03 -3.09
CA VAL A 84 2.54 15.59 -3.48
C VAL A 84 3.00 16.66 -2.49
N ALA A 85 2.10 17.53 -2.03
CA ALA A 85 2.43 18.55 -1.03
C ALA A 85 2.92 17.94 0.29
N ASP A 86 2.37 16.79 0.68
CA ASP A 86 2.77 16.03 1.87
C ASP A 86 3.81 14.93 1.57
N GLY A 87 4.58 15.05 0.48
CA GLY A 87 5.78 14.25 0.27
C GLY A 87 5.57 12.85 -0.32
N CYS A 88 4.43 12.59 -0.98
CA CYS A 88 4.21 11.33 -1.68
C CYS A 88 5.36 11.01 -2.65
N ARG A 89 6.00 9.87 -2.44
CA ARG A 89 7.22 9.44 -3.15
C ARG A 89 6.90 8.70 -4.45
N ALA A 90 5.92 7.80 -4.39
CA ALA A 90 5.54 6.94 -5.50
C ALA A 90 4.17 6.30 -5.25
N VAL A 91 3.57 5.75 -6.30
CA VAL A 91 2.40 4.89 -6.19
C VAL A 91 2.64 3.58 -6.93
N LEU A 92 2.52 2.47 -6.20
CA LEU A 92 2.55 1.11 -6.73
C LEU A 92 1.11 0.65 -6.99
N ARG A 93 0.86 -0.11 -8.07
CA ARG A 93 -0.52 -0.50 -8.43
C ARG A 93 -0.61 -1.91 -8.96
N ALA A 94 -1.67 -2.61 -8.59
CA ALA A 94 -2.02 -3.92 -9.15
C ALA A 94 -3.54 -3.99 -9.42
N THR A 95 -3.92 -4.82 -10.39
CA THR A 95 -5.34 -5.05 -10.72
C THR A 95 -5.71 -6.50 -10.46
N TYR A 96 -6.86 -6.69 -9.86
CA TYR A 96 -7.43 -7.99 -9.49
C TYR A 96 -8.80 -8.16 -10.12
N LEU A 97 -9.14 -9.42 -10.42
CA LEU A 97 -10.50 -9.85 -10.75
C LEU A 97 -11.08 -10.63 -9.57
N ASP A 98 -12.37 -10.49 -9.34
CA ASP A 98 -13.10 -11.36 -8.43
C ASP A 98 -13.18 -12.80 -8.98
N LYS A 99 -13.71 -13.73 -8.18
CA LYS A 99 -13.84 -15.13 -8.58
C LYS A 99 -14.69 -15.32 -9.85
N THR A 100 -15.73 -14.51 -10.04
CA THR A 100 -16.59 -14.57 -11.23
C THR A 100 -15.95 -13.92 -12.46
N GLN A 101 -14.85 -13.18 -12.25
CA GLN A 101 -14.16 -12.37 -13.26
C GLN A 101 -15.06 -11.31 -13.93
N THR A 102 -16.15 -10.93 -13.27
CA THR A 102 -17.06 -9.88 -13.74
C THR A 102 -16.76 -8.54 -13.08
N LEU A 103 -16.11 -8.57 -11.92
CA LEU A 103 -15.72 -7.41 -11.15
C LEU A 103 -14.20 -7.29 -11.15
N VAL A 104 -13.75 -6.06 -11.22
CA VAL A 104 -12.33 -5.71 -11.30
C VAL A 104 -12.04 -4.62 -10.29
N THR A 105 -10.83 -4.66 -9.72
CA THR A 105 -10.36 -3.62 -8.83
C THR A 105 -8.90 -3.32 -9.07
N THR A 106 -8.56 -2.03 -9.12
CA THR A 106 -7.17 -1.58 -9.03
C THR A 106 -6.91 -1.16 -7.59
N VAL A 107 -5.90 -1.75 -6.97
CA VAL A 107 -5.37 -1.36 -5.67
C VAL A 107 -4.11 -0.54 -5.88
N GLY A 108 -4.00 0.59 -5.20
CA GLY A 108 -2.83 1.47 -5.23
C GLY A 108 -2.23 1.66 -3.84
N VAL A 109 -0.91 1.56 -3.73
CA VAL A 109 -0.14 1.87 -2.51
C VAL A 109 0.59 3.17 -2.76
N ALA A 110 0.14 4.27 -2.16
CA ALA A 110 0.85 5.53 -2.14
C ALA A 110 1.82 5.58 -0.95
N VAL A 111 3.07 5.89 -1.24
CA VAL A 111 4.17 5.86 -0.28
C VAL A 111 4.47 7.26 0.22
N PHE A 112 4.50 7.44 1.53
CA PHE A 112 4.81 8.70 2.20
C PHE A 112 6.11 8.60 3.00
N PRO A 113 6.67 9.75 3.43
CA PRO A 113 7.86 9.74 4.27
C PRO A 113 7.59 9.14 5.65
N ASP A 114 6.41 9.40 6.22
CA ASP A 114 6.06 9.05 7.59
C ASP A 114 4.53 8.92 7.76
N GLU A 115 4.09 8.45 8.92
CA GLU A 115 2.66 8.36 9.27
C GLU A 115 1.98 9.74 9.39
N THR A 116 2.71 10.78 9.80
CA THR A 116 2.13 12.12 9.96
C THR A 116 1.63 12.67 8.62
N SER A 117 2.39 12.42 7.56
CA SER A 117 2.05 12.78 6.18
C SER A 117 0.82 12.02 5.70
N VAL A 118 0.74 10.71 5.99
CA VAL A 118 -0.45 9.88 5.73
C VAL A 118 -1.69 10.48 6.43
N TRP A 119 -1.59 10.82 7.72
CA TRP A 119 -2.70 11.42 8.48
C TRP A 119 -3.18 12.75 7.90
N LYS A 120 -2.27 13.63 7.47
CA LYS A 120 -2.63 14.91 6.82
C LYS A 120 -3.44 14.68 5.56
N VAL A 121 -2.97 13.81 4.67
CA VAL A 121 -3.64 13.50 3.40
C VAL A 121 -4.98 12.81 3.65
N SER A 122 -5.06 11.84 4.57
CA SER A 122 -6.29 11.11 4.88
C SER A 122 -7.45 12.02 5.27
N ARG A 123 -7.19 13.05 6.09
CA ARG A 123 -8.21 14.02 6.50
C ARG A 123 -8.82 14.75 5.31
N VAL A 124 -8.01 15.10 4.31
CA VAL A 124 -8.51 15.75 3.10
C VAL A 124 -9.33 14.79 2.25
N VAL A 125 -8.88 13.54 2.10
CA VAL A 125 -9.60 12.54 1.31
C VAL A 125 -10.97 12.23 1.92
N TRP A 126 -11.06 12.04 3.24
CA TRP A 126 -12.34 11.78 3.92
C TRP A 126 -13.30 12.98 3.88
N GLY A 127 -12.77 14.20 3.88
CA GLY A 127 -13.56 15.43 3.79
C GLY A 127 -14.12 15.72 2.40
N ASN A 128 -13.76 14.96 1.37
CA ASN A 128 -14.14 15.25 -0.01
C ASN A 128 -14.72 14.02 -0.73
N SER A 129 -16.05 13.94 -0.76
CA SER A 129 -16.84 12.87 -1.38
C SER A 129 -16.75 12.82 -2.91
N ALA A 130 -16.23 13.86 -3.56
CA ALA A 130 -15.94 13.87 -5.00
C ALA A 130 -14.56 13.25 -5.32
N SER A 131 -13.74 12.97 -4.31
CA SER A 131 -12.39 12.43 -4.48
C SER A 131 -12.44 11.03 -5.04
N ARG A 132 -12.02 10.92 -6.31
CA ARG A 132 -11.68 9.65 -6.93
C ARG A 132 -10.24 9.32 -6.55
N GLY A 133 -9.97 8.04 -6.32
CA GLY A 133 -8.77 7.54 -5.66
C GLY A 133 -7.54 7.37 -6.53
N VAL A 134 -7.09 6.12 -6.55
CA VAL A 134 -6.13 5.62 -7.53
C VAL A 134 -6.80 5.50 -8.91
N ARG A 135 -6.07 5.85 -9.96
CA ARG A 135 -6.50 5.64 -11.35
C ARG A 135 -6.48 4.17 -11.71
N ALA A 136 -7.46 3.74 -12.48
CA ALA A 136 -7.59 2.36 -12.93
C ALA A 136 -6.37 1.97 -13.78
N VAL A 137 -5.90 0.74 -13.60
CA VAL A 137 -4.86 0.13 -14.45
C VAL A 137 -5.48 -1.05 -15.18
N ALA A 138 -5.57 -0.91 -16.50
CA ALA A 138 -6.02 -2.00 -17.36
C ALA A 138 -4.82 -2.72 -17.98
N PHE A 139 -4.92 -4.04 -18.08
CA PHE A 139 -3.92 -4.89 -18.72
C PHE A 139 -4.46 -5.36 -20.08
N PRO A 140 -3.88 -4.90 -21.21
CA PRO A 140 -4.29 -5.35 -22.54
C PRO A 140 -4.23 -6.88 -22.68
N GLY A 141 -5.13 -7.46 -23.47
CA GLY A 141 -5.21 -8.92 -23.66
C GLY A 141 -5.81 -9.70 -22.48
N THR A 142 -6.34 -9.01 -21.46
CA THR A 142 -7.00 -9.64 -20.30
C THR A 142 -8.45 -9.13 -20.15
N LEU A 143 -9.24 -9.76 -19.28
CA LEU A 143 -10.59 -9.29 -18.94
C LEU A 143 -10.59 -7.89 -18.29
N SER A 144 -9.46 -7.45 -17.73
CA SER A 144 -9.32 -6.10 -17.19
C SER A 144 -9.12 -5.02 -18.26
N ALA A 145 -8.91 -5.36 -19.54
CA ALA A 145 -8.45 -4.42 -20.56
C ALA A 145 -9.34 -3.19 -20.76
N ARG A 146 -10.64 -3.33 -20.46
CA ARG A 146 -11.66 -2.27 -20.58
C ARG A 146 -11.86 -1.47 -19.30
N PHE A 147 -11.25 -1.87 -18.18
CA PHE A 147 -11.34 -1.14 -16.93
C PHE A 147 -10.47 0.12 -16.92
N ARG A 148 -11.10 1.26 -17.22
CA ARG A 148 -10.46 2.59 -17.28
C ARG A 148 -11.13 3.55 -16.29
N ASP A 149 -10.58 4.75 -16.16
CA ASP A 149 -11.02 5.73 -15.16
C ASP A 149 -12.53 6.05 -15.22
N ALA A 150 -13.14 6.00 -16.40
CA ALA A 150 -14.58 6.22 -16.62
C ALA A 150 -15.49 5.07 -16.13
N ALA A 151 -14.94 3.86 -15.99
CA ALA A 151 -15.64 2.65 -15.54
C ALA A 151 -15.61 2.46 -14.01
N ARG A 152 -14.92 3.35 -13.28
CA ARG A 152 -14.79 3.28 -11.82
C ARG A 152 -16.14 3.56 -11.15
N GLN A 153 -16.59 2.57 -10.38
CA GLN A 153 -17.87 2.56 -9.65
C GLN A 153 -17.65 2.86 -8.16
N ARG A 154 -16.61 2.27 -7.56
CA ARG A 154 -16.27 2.36 -6.13
C ARG A 154 -14.93 3.03 -5.92
N PHE A 155 -14.86 3.84 -4.87
CA PHE A 155 -13.63 4.31 -4.26
C PHE A 155 -13.60 3.86 -2.79
N PHE A 156 -12.42 3.43 -2.33
CA PHE A 156 -12.16 3.17 -0.92
C PHE A 156 -10.70 3.51 -0.60
N MET A 157 -10.44 3.84 0.66
CA MET A 157 -9.10 4.13 1.15
C MET A 157 -8.94 3.61 2.58
N THR A 158 -7.75 3.14 2.89
CA THR A 158 -7.29 2.79 4.24
C THR A 158 -5.80 3.13 4.36
N ASN A 159 -5.24 3.10 5.57
CA ASN A 159 -3.86 3.46 5.84
C ASN A 159 -3.16 2.40 6.69
N TYR A 160 -1.88 2.21 6.43
CA TYR A 160 -1.01 1.24 7.09
C TYR A 160 0.38 1.85 7.20
N ALA A 161 0.84 2.18 8.41
CA ALA A 161 2.08 2.92 8.62
C ALA A 161 2.20 4.15 7.68
N ASN A 162 3.33 4.31 6.98
CA ASN A 162 3.58 5.38 6.01
C ASN A 162 2.96 5.13 4.61
N TYR A 163 1.92 4.29 4.52
CA TYR A 163 1.25 3.94 3.28
C TYR A 163 -0.24 4.32 3.30
N LEU A 164 -0.71 4.95 2.22
CA LEU A 164 -2.14 5.03 1.88
C LEU A 164 -2.49 4.00 0.83
N ILE A 165 -3.46 3.16 1.14
CA ILE A 165 -3.95 2.11 0.25
C ILE A 165 -5.28 2.57 -0.33
N PHE A 166 -5.31 2.77 -1.63
CA PHE A 166 -6.48 3.20 -2.39
C PHE A 166 -7.05 2.05 -3.20
N VAL A 167 -8.36 2.09 -3.41
CA VAL A 167 -9.10 1.12 -4.22
C VAL A 167 -9.92 1.87 -5.26
N SER A 168 -9.92 1.34 -6.48
CA SER A 168 -10.91 1.68 -7.49
C SER A 168 -11.51 0.41 -8.06
N GLY A 169 -12.80 0.20 -7.78
CA GLY A 169 -13.55 -0.99 -8.20
C GLY A 169 -14.57 -0.67 -9.31
N GLY A 170 -14.84 -1.63 -10.17
CA GLY A 170 -15.87 -1.54 -11.20
C GLY A 170 -16.11 -2.87 -11.91
N TYR A 171 -16.82 -2.82 -13.03
CA TYR A 171 -17.06 -3.99 -13.87
C TYR A 171 -15.89 -4.21 -14.83
N ALA A 172 -15.51 -5.47 -15.03
CA ALA A 172 -14.41 -5.86 -15.91
C ALA A 172 -14.65 -5.46 -17.37
N ASP A 173 -15.92 -5.47 -17.81
CA ASP A 173 -16.33 -5.07 -19.16
C ASP A 173 -16.18 -3.56 -19.46
N GLY A 174 -15.83 -2.75 -18.45
CA GLY A 174 -15.56 -1.33 -18.62
C GLY A 174 -16.80 -0.45 -18.73
N ARG A 175 -17.99 -0.96 -18.38
CA ARG A 175 -19.20 -0.11 -18.42
C ARG A 175 -19.04 1.12 -17.52
N PRO A 176 -19.53 2.29 -17.96
CA PRO A 176 -19.31 3.56 -17.27
C PRO A 176 -20.00 3.59 -15.90
N LYS A 177 -19.63 4.57 -15.06
CA LYS A 177 -20.23 4.77 -13.75
C LYS A 177 -21.76 4.80 -13.84
N ALA A 178 -22.42 3.97 -13.03
CA ALA A 178 -23.87 3.89 -12.94
C ALA A 178 -24.33 4.13 -11.50
N LYS A 179 -25.62 4.47 -11.34
CA LYS A 179 -26.27 4.39 -10.03
C LYS A 179 -26.39 2.90 -9.67
N LEU A 180 -25.90 2.53 -8.48
CA LEU A 180 -25.88 1.14 -8.04
C LEU A 180 -26.99 0.91 -7.01
N ASP A 181 -27.78 -0.13 -7.23
CA ASP A 181 -28.73 -0.63 -6.23
C ASP A 181 -28.04 -1.51 -5.18
N ARG A 182 -26.82 -2.00 -5.49
CA ARG A 182 -26.00 -2.85 -4.63
C ARG A 182 -24.55 -2.31 -4.53
N PRO A 183 -24.30 -1.24 -3.77
CA PRO A 183 -22.97 -0.63 -3.65
C PRO A 183 -21.91 -1.57 -3.04
N GLN A 184 -22.36 -2.61 -2.31
CA GLN A 184 -21.50 -3.63 -1.70
C GLN A 184 -20.79 -4.55 -2.70
N LEU A 185 -21.23 -4.57 -3.96
CA LEU A 185 -20.70 -5.45 -5.00
C LEU A 185 -19.17 -5.35 -5.15
N PHE A 186 -18.61 -4.15 -4.98
CA PHE A 186 -17.17 -3.90 -5.18
C PHE A 186 -16.34 -3.96 -3.88
N MET A 187 -16.92 -4.34 -2.73
CA MET A 187 -16.21 -4.35 -1.44
C MET A 187 -15.10 -5.40 -1.33
N PHE A 188 -15.05 -6.38 -2.24
CA PHE A 188 -13.92 -7.32 -2.28
C PHE A 188 -12.58 -6.59 -2.44
N GLY A 189 -12.56 -5.45 -3.15
CA GLY A 189 -11.38 -4.61 -3.28
C GLY A 189 -10.88 -4.02 -1.96
N ASP A 190 -11.78 -3.77 -1.01
CA ASP A 190 -11.41 -3.27 0.32
C ASP A 190 -10.65 -4.33 1.12
N GLN A 191 -11.08 -5.60 1.00
CA GLN A 191 -10.41 -6.74 1.64
C GLN A 191 -9.04 -7.01 1.02
N ILE A 192 -8.91 -6.80 -0.29
CA ILE A 192 -7.61 -6.84 -0.97
C ILE A 192 -6.72 -5.71 -0.44
N ALA A 193 -7.23 -4.49 -0.32
CA ALA A 193 -6.47 -3.38 0.24
C ALA A 193 -5.99 -3.66 1.68
N ALA A 194 -6.84 -4.24 2.53
CA ALA A 194 -6.46 -4.60 3.90
C ALA A 194 -5.33 -5.65 3.93
N GLN A 195 -5.38 -6.64 3.03
CA GLN A 195 -4.35 -7.67 2.94
C GLN A 195 -3.04 -7.20 2.32
N VAL A 196 -3.09 -6.27 1.37
CA VAL A 196 -1.90 -5.58 0.83
C VAL A 196 -1.27 -4.70 1.93
N GLY A 197 -2.10 -3.94 2.64
CA GLY A 197 -1.66 -3.08 3.75
C GLY A 197 -1.05 -3.87 4.90
N GLY A 198 -1.69 -4.96 5.33
CA GLY A 198 -1.17 -5.84 6.38
C GLY A 198 0.21 -6.40 6.07
N ARG A 199 0.46 -6.74 4.79
CA ARG A 199 1.80 -7.14 4.34
C ARG A 199 2.82 -6.04 4.57
N LEU A 200 2.48 -4.78 4.27
CA LEU A 200 3.39 -3.66 4.46
C LEU A 200 3.63 -3.30 5.93
N GLN A 201 2.61 -3.42 6.81
CA GLN A 201 2.73 -3.00 8.21
C GLN A 201 3.26 -4.08 9.16
N THR A 202 3.15 -5.38 8.85
CA THR A 202 3.43 -6.48 9.81
C THR A 202 4.69 -6.22 10.64
N TYR A 203 4.58 -5.99 11.95
CA TYR A 203 5.74 -5.84 12.81
C TYR A 203 6.54 -7.14 12.81
N VAL A 204 7.84 -7.04 12.54
CA VAL A 204 8.78 -8.15 12.71
C VAL A 204 9.71 -7.72 13.82
N ASP A 205 9.79 -8.52 14.88
CA ASP A 205 10.76 -8.28 15.94
C ASP A 205 12.17 -8.31 15.32
N PRO A 206 12.94 -7.19 15.37
CA PRO A 206 14.28 -7.14 14.81
C PRO A 206 15.19 -8.26 15.33
N CYS A 207 14.99 -8.71 16.56
CA CYS A 207 15.75 -9.79 17.18
C CYS A 207 15.52 -11.18 16.54
N THR A 208 14.43 -11.32 15.78
CA THR A 208 14.10 -12.55 15.05
C THR A 208 14.61 -12.55 13.61
N VAL A 209 15.17 -11.43 13.13
CA VAL A 209 15.66 -11.28 11.77
C VAL A 209 17.03 -11.95 11.64
N LYS A 210 17.15 -12.85 10.65
CA LYS A 210 18.42 -13.55 10.35
C LYS A 210 19.53 -12.54 10.03
N GLY A 211 20.60 -12.57 10.82
CA GLY A 211 21.76 -11.68 10.68
C GLY A 211 21.88 -10.60 11.75
N VAL A 212 20.86 -10.43 12.60
CA VAL A 212 20.97 -9.63 13.84
C VAL A 212 21.69 -10.49 14.88
N VAL A 213 22.85 -10.04 15.33
CA VAL A 213 23.76 -10.78 16.22
C VAL A 213 23.59 -10.41 17.70
N THR A 214 22.93 -9.30 18.01
CA THR A 214 22.80 -8.78 19.37
C THR A 214 21.37 -8.30 19.66
N CYS A 215 20.77 -9.00 20.62
CA CYS A 215 19.68 -8.64 21.51
C CYS A 215 20.07 -9.24 22.88
#